data_AF-A0A2V8JYX7-F1
#
_entry.id   AF-A0A2V8JYX7-F1
#
_cell.length_a   1.000
_cell.length_b   1.000
_cell.length_c   1.000
_cell.angle_alpha   90.00
_cell.angle_beta   90.00
_cell.angle_gamma   90.00
#
_symmetry.space_group_name_H-M   'P 1'
#
loop_
_entity.id
_entity.type
_entity.pdbx_description
1 polymer ?
#
loop_
_entity_poly.entity_id
_entity_poly.type
_entity_poly.pdbx_seq_one_letter_code
_entity_poly.pdbx_strand_id
1 'polypeptide(L)'
;MKRDIHVAHSPDSDDAFMFYALATRKIDTGELNYIHLLSDIETLNRKALEGQFEVSAVSFHAYAHMADKYALLSCGASIGRNYGPVVVSGKPMRAESL
;
A
#
# COMPACT_ATOMS: atom_id res chain seq x y z
N MET A 1 -12.31 -21.82 -13.43
CA MET A 1 -12.81 -20.42 -13.38
C MET A 1 -11.81 -19.68 -12.51
N LYS A 2 -11.22 -18.57 -13.00
CA LYS A 2 -10.22 -17.87 -12.20
C LYS A 2 -10.87 -17.29 -10.93
N ARG A 3 -10.12 -17.31 -9.82
CA ARG A 3 -10.53 -16.73 -8.54
C ARG A 3 -10.10 -15.27 -8.50
N ASP A 4 -11.06 -14.38 -8.25
CA ASP A 4 -10.78 -12.96 -8.10
C ASP A 4 -10.13 -12.68 -6.73
N ILE A 5 -9.13 -11.80 -6.74
CA ILE A 5 -8.45 -11.26 -5.57
C ILE A 5 -8.42 -9.73 -5.73
N HIS A 6 -9.01 -8.99 -4.79
CA HIS A 6 -8.94 -7.54 -4.80
C HIS A 6 -7.63 -7.09 -4.17
N VAL A 7 -6.82 -6.39 -4.95
CA VAL A 7 -5.54 -5.81 -4.53
C VAL A 7 -5.71 -4.31 -4.48
N ALA A 8 -5.83 -3.77 -3.28
CA ALA A 8 -5.95 -2.35 -3.04
C ALA A 8 -4.56 -1.73 -2.81
N HIS A 9 -4.19 -0.71 -3.57
CA HIS A 9 -2.90 -0.02 -3.43
C HIS A 9 -3.04 1.46 -3.81
N SER A 10 -2.02 2.26 -3.51
CA SER A 10 -2.06 3.68 -3.82
C SER A 10 -1.92 3.94 -5.33
N PRO A 11 -2.39 5.10 -5.82
CA PRO A 11 -2.10 5.55 -7.18
C PRO A 11 -0.69 6.14 -7.33
N ASP A 12 0.18 6.01 -6.33
CA ASP A 12 1.52 6.60 -6.33
C ASP A 12 2.46 5.89 -7.31
N SER A 13 3.50 6.60 -7.75
CA SER A 13 4.38 6.12 -8.81
C SER A 13 5.15 4.84 -8.46
N ASP A 14 5.52 4.66 -7.18
CA ASP A 14 6.21 3.48 -6.70
C ASP A 14 5.28 2.25 -6.65
N ASP A 15 4.04 2.40 -6.21
CA ASP A 15 3.03 1.35 -6.28
C ASP A 15 2.67 1.00 -7.73
N ALA A 16 2.51 2.00 -8.60
CA ALA A 16 2.29 1.79 -10.03
C ALA A 16 3.43 0.98 -10.68
N PHE A 17 4.67 1.29 -10.31
CA PHE A 17 5.85 0.53 -10.76
C PHE A 17 5.83 -0.91 -10.22
N MET A 18 5.58 -1.08 -8.91
CA MET A 18 5.57 -2.37 -8.24
C MET A 18 4.51 -3.33 -8.83
N PHE A 19 3.31 -2.83 -9.08
CA PHE A 19 2.17 -3.63 -9.57
C PHE A 19 2.05 -3.69 -11.09
N TYR A 20 2.89 -2.98 -11.86
CA TYR A 20 2.79 -2.87 -13.31
C TYR A 20 2.61 -4.22 -14.02
N ALA A 21 3.45 -5.20 -13.70
CA ALA A 21 3.42 -6.49 -14.37
C ALA A 21 2.12 -7.28 -14.08
N LEU A 22 1.56 -7.11 -12.88
CA LEU A 22 0.30 -7.72 -12.47
C LEU A 22 -0.88 -7.04 -13.18
N ALA A 23 -0.94 -5.71 -13.11
CA ALA A 23 -2.01 -4.90 -13.70
C ALA A 23 -2.07 -5.03 -15.23
N THR A 24 -0.91 -5.20 -15.88
CA THR A 24 -0.81 -5.36 -17.35
C THR A 24 -0.73 -6.82 -17.81
N ARG A 25 -0.95 -7.79 -16.91
CA ARG A 25 -0.98 -9.24 -17.21
C ARG A 25 0.29 -9.74 -17.91
N LYS A 26 1.46 -9.22 -17.49
CA LYS A 26 2.78 -9.61 -18.03
C LYS A 26 3.41 -10.80 -17.32
N ILE A 27 2.83 -11.27 -16.24
CA ILE A 27 3.24 -12.46 -15.50
C ILE A 27 2.10 -13.47 -15.47
N ASP A 28 2.46 -14.76 -15.45
CA ASP A 28 1.49 -15.82 -15.27
C ASP A 28 1.00 -15.86 -13.83
N THR A 29 -0.31 -15.67 -13.63
CA THR A 29 -0.98 -15.68 -12.34
C THR A 29 -1.73 -16.99 -12.08
N GLY A 30 -1.61 -17.98 -12.98
CA GLY A 30 -2.33 -19.23 -12.93
C GLY A 30 -3.84 -19.02 -12.81
N GLU A 31 -4.43 -19.61 -11.79
CA GLU A 31 -5.87 -19.56 -11.51
C GLU A 31 -6.33 -18.27 -10.81
N LEU A 32 -5.43 -17.33 -10.52
CA LEU A 32 -5.78 -16.06 -9.86
C LEU A 32 -6.02 -14.95 -10.88
N ASN A 33 -7.07 -14.16 -10.66
CA ASN A 33 -7.35 -12.92 -11.37
C ASN A 33 -7.27 -11.78 -10.36
N TYR A 34 -6.43 -10.78 -10.63
CA TYR A 34 -6.19 -9.67 -9.72
C TYR A 34 -6.98 -8.43 -10.16
N ILE A 35 -7.85 -7.94 -9.27
CA ILE A 35 -8.66 -6.74 -9.49
C ILE A 35 -8.02 -5.61 -8.70
N HIS A 36 -7.48 -4.62 -9.40
CA HIS A 36 -6.77 -3.50 -8.80
C HIS A 36 -7.75 -2.41 -8.35
N LEU A 37 -7.62 -1.97 -7.10
CA LEU A 37 -8.40 -0.89 -6.51
C LEU A 37 -7.45 0.22 -6.05
N LEU A 38 -7.61 1.42 -6.59
CA LEU A 38 -6.73 2.55 -6.30
C LEU A 38 -7.38 3.50 -5.30
N SER A 39 -6.67 3.83 -4.23
CA SER A 39 -7.10 4.84 -3.25
C SER A 39 -5.91 5.39 -2.48
N ASP A 40 -6.00 6.58 -1.89
CA ASP A 40 -4.97 7.09 -0.99
C ASP A 40 -4.74 6.17 0.22
N ILE A 41 -3.51 6.19 0.77
CA ILE A 41 -3.09 5.27 1.82
C ILE A 41 -3.92 5.38 3.11
N GLU A 42 -4.46 6.56 3.43
CA GLU A 42 -5.28 6.76 4.63
C GLU A 42 -6.68 6.15 4.45
N THR A 43 -7.28 6.30 3.27
CA THR A 43 -8.51 5.59 2.94
C THR A 43 -8.30 4.07 2.97
N LEU A 44 -7.17 3.57 2.45
CA LEU A 44 -6.84 2.14 2.51
C LEU A 44 -6.68 1.66 3.95
N ASN A 45 -5.97 2.40 4.80
CA ASN A 45 -5.81 2.08 6.23
C ASN A 45 -7.17 1.89 6.91
N ARG A 46 -8.12 2.82 6.69
CA ARG A 46 -9.47 2.75 7.30
C ARG A 46 -10.27 1.55 6.82
N LYS A 47 -10.26 1.29 5.52
CA LYS A 47 -10.99 0.16 4.91
C LYS A 47 -10.38 -1.20 5.30
N ALA A 48 -9.06 -1.27 5.44
CA ALA A 48 -8.38 -2.46 5.92
C ALA A 48 -8.71 -2.77 7.39
N LEU A 49 -8.95 -1.77 8.25
CA LEU A 49 -9.46 -2.03 9.61
C LEU A 49 -10.80 -2.78 9.59
N GLU A 50 -11.62 -2.58 8.56
CA GLU A 50 -12.91 -3.26 8.37
C GLU A 50 -12.78 -4.63 7.66
N GLY A 51 -11.59 -4.99 7.17
CA GLY A 51 -11.37 -6.25 6.45
C GLY A 51 -11.88 -6.26 5.01
N GLN A 52 -11.96 -5.09 4.37
CA GLN A 52 -12.68 -4.92 3.08
C GLN A 52 -12.00 -5.60 1.88
N PHE A 53 -10.68 -5.86 1.94
CA PHE A 53 -9.89 -6.34 0.79
C PHE A 53 -9.13 -7.62 1.12
N GLU A 54 -8.94 -8.52 0.15
CA GLU A 54 -8.05 -9.67 0.33
C GLU A 54 -6.58 -9.26 0.45
N VAL A 55 -6.15 -8.23 -0.28
CA VAL A 55 -4.81 -7.65 -0.21
C VAL A 55 -4.91 -6.12 -0.21
N SER A 56 -4.27 -5.44 0.74
CA SER A 56 -4.23 -3.98 0.80
C SER A 56 -2.84 -3.48 1.14
N ALA A 57 -2.38 -2.44 0.44
CA ALA A 57 -1.34 -1.56 0.94
C ALA A 57 -1.86 -0.85 2.19
N VAL A 58 -1.02 -0.79 3.23
CA VAL A 58 -1.32 -0.11 4.49
C VAL A 58 -0.04 0.50 5.04
N SER A 59 -0.18 1.56 5.83
CA SER A 59 0.92 2.07 6.63
C SER A 59 1.35 1.04 7.67
N PHE A 60 2.65 0.90 7.92
CA PHE A 60 3.16 -0.04 8.93
C PHE A 60 2.62 0.25 10.33
N HIS A 61 2.36 1.53 10.63
CA HIS A 61 1.66 1.96 11.85
C HIS A 61 0.24 1.39 11.92
N ALA A 62 -0.54 1.49 10.84
CA ALA A 62 -1.92 0.99 10.79
C ALA A 62 -1.97 -0.54 10.92
N TYR A 63 -0.98 -1.27 10.37
CA TYR A 63 -0.91 -2.73 10.49
C TYR A 63 -0.96 -3.23 11.93
N ALA A 64 -0.33 -2.52 12.88
CA ALA A 64 -0.36 -2.89 14.30
C ALA A 64 -1.78 -2.97 14.89
N HIS A 65 -2.74 -2.28 14.28
CA HIS A 65 -4.15 -2.24 14.69
C HIS A 65 -5.06 -3.25 13.95
N MET A 66 -4.52 -4.02 13.01
CA MET A 66 -5.26 -5.01 12.20
C MET A 66 -4.52 -6.33 12.02
N ALA A 67 -3.50 -6.59 12.84
CA ALA A 67 -2.68 -7.80 12.79
C ALA A 67 -3.46 -9.08 13.15
N ASP A 68 -4.64 -8.95 13.75
CA ASP A 68 -5.58 -10.04 14.00
C ASP A 68 -6.33 -10.50 12.73
N LYS A 69 -6.42 -9.65 11.71
CA LYS A 69 -7.15 -9.91 10.45
C LYS A 69 -6.23 -10.17 9.26
N TYR A 70 -5.04 -9.54 9.26
CA TYR A 70 -4.12 -9.56 8.14
C TYR A 70 -2.76 -10.14 8.50
N ALA A 71 -2.17 -10.87 7.55
CA ALA A 71 -0.77 -11.23 7.56
C ALA A 71 0.04 -10.26 6.69
N LEU A 72 1.24 -9.87 7.14
CA LEU A 72 2.19 -9.14 6.30
C LEU A 72 2.75 -10.07 5.23
N LEU A 73 2.74 -9.61 3.98
CA LEU A 73 3.41 -10.29 2.88
C LEU A 73 4.92 -10.08 2.97
N SER A 74 5.71 -11.07 2.53
CA SER A 74 7.17 -10.97 2.44
C SER A 74 7.66 -10.04 1.32
N CYS A 75 6.75 -9.45 0.55
CA CYS A 75 7.02 -8.52 -0.54
C CYS A 75 6.06 -7.34 -0.49
N GLY A 76 6.45 -6.25 -1.16
CA GLY A 76 5.60 -5.07 -1.36
C GLY A 76 5.73 -3.96 -0.32
N ALA A 77 6.64 -4.10 0.64
CA ALA A 77 6.93 -3.04 1.60
C ALA A 77 7.85 -1.96 1.01
N SER A 78 7.49 -0.70 1.20
CA SER A 78 8.36 0.46 0.95
C SER A 78 9.13 0.82 2.23
N ILE A 79 10.45 0.66 2.21
CA ILE A 79 11.33 0.90 3.37
C ILE A 79 12.36 1.97 3.03
N GLY A 80 12.30 3.09 3.74
CA GLY A 80 13.31 4.15 3.64
C GLY A 80 14.60 3.77 4.35
N ARG A 81 15.75 3.92 3.67
CA ARG A 81 17.08 3.77 4.28
C ARG A 81 17.90 5.01 3.98
N ASN A 82 18.18 5.82 5.00
CA ASN A 82 18.77 7.16 4.90
C ASN A 82 17.91 8.19 4.14
N TYR A 83 16.62 7.92 3.97
CA TYR A 83 15.61 8.84 3.45
C TYR A 83 14.23 8.45 4.00
N GLY A 84 13.25 9.35 3.90
CA GLY A 84 11.90 9.12 4.38
C GLY A 84 11.05 10.39 4.38
N PRO A 85 9.89 10.37 5.06
CA PRO A 85 9.04 11.55 5.21
C PRO A 85 9.79 12.67 5.92
N VAL A 86 9.56 13.91 5.49
CA VAL A 86 10.14 15.13 6.07
C VAL A 86 9.05 16.16 6.29
N VAL A 87 9.23 17.03 7.28
CA VAL A 87 8.38 18.20 7.49
C VAL A 87 9.01 19.39 6.75
N VAL A 88 8.21 20.13 5.97
CA VAL A 88 8.66 21.29 5.18
C VAL A 88 7.90 22.55 5.59
N SER A 89 8.54 23.72 5.47
CA SER A 89 7.94 25.02 5.76
C SER A 89 8.06 25.96 4.56
N GLY A 90 7.02 26.76 4.31
CA GLY A 90 7.05 27.82 3.28
C GLY A 90 7.90 29.03 3.67
N LYS A 91 8.45 29.08 4.90
CA LYS A 91 9.32 30.14 5.41
C LYS A 91 10.50 29.55 6.17
N PRO A 92 11.66 30.25 6.25
CA PRO A 92 12.77 29.82 7.09
C PRO A 92 12.30 29.62 8.54
N MET A 93 12.53 28.42 9.06
CA MET A 93 12.08 28.00 10.38
C MET A 93 13.14 27.07 10.98
N ARG A 94 13.34 27.14 12.30
CA ARG A 94 14.18 26.19 13.02
C ARG A 94 13.33 25.01 13.47
N ALA A 95 13.91 23.82 13.54
CA ALA A 95 13.18 22.60 13.89
C ALA A 95 12.55 22.70 15.30
N GLU A 96 13.17 23.43 16.23
CA GLU A 96 12.65 23.63 17.59
C GLU A 96 11.42 24.54 17.64
N SER A 97 11.07 25.18 16.52
CA SER A 97 9.90 26.04 16.36
C SER A 97 8.72 25.38 15.64
N LEU A 98 8.83 24.08 15.34
CA LEU A 98 7.74 23.24 14.83
C LEU A 98 6.65 23.02 15.89
#